data_AF-A0A1D2MZT3-F1
#
_entry.id   AF-A0A1D2MZT3-F1
#
_cell.length_a   1.000
_cell.length_b   1.000
_cell.length_c   1.000
_cell.angle_alpha   90.00
_cell.angle_beta   90.00
_cell.angle_gamma   90.00
#
_symmetry.space_group_name_H-M   'P 1'
#
loop_
_entity.id
_entity.type
_entity.pdbx_description
1 polymer ?
#
loop_
_entity_poly.entity_id
_entity_poly.type
_entity_poly.pdbx_seq_one_letter_code
_entity_poly.pdbx_strand_id
1 'polypeptide(L)'
;MSLTTRLHRRWKRNHCIGARGRKSASSENDMNIGVGYDSFLLGLIPATEYGDPSIKTFFHHVTPFIQTYHNKQQQPWIQLAGHQGNFKSGRQHGTILKKFCQREKEALEILMDDALKPYVPQYYGQFKDEEGNEFIELEDLLGHFSNPCVMDCKIGVRTYLEEELMKAKEKPKLRKDMYEKMCQIDPTAPLPEEHKLHGVTKPRYMVWRETISTTATLGFRIEGIRRSDGTSSKDFKTMKSENQVKDSFSSFMNGCSDIVKQYLERLNALKIALAQSQFFSTHEVIGSSLLFVHDSTKASVWMIDFAKTCPLPEGCPSISHDKAWDLGNHEDGYLIGLSNLIKFFEDMITDDE
;
A
#
# COMPACT_ATOMS: atom_id res chain seq x y z
N MET A 1 -16.52 -54.82 5.22
CA MET A 1 -17.79 -54.83 4.44
C MET A 1 -18.85 -54.12 5.27
N SER A 2 -19.44 -53.08 4.69
CA SER A 2 -20.15 -51.98 5.35
C SER A 2 -21.54 -52.36 5.87
N LEU A 3 -21.85 -51.81 7.04
CA LEU A 3 -23.16 -51.81 7.70
C LEU A 3 -24.05 -50.66 7.19
N THR A 4 -25.35 -50.92 7.31
CA THR A 4 -26.46 -50.01 7.65
C THR A 4 -27.18 -49.15 6.60
N THR A 5 -28.50 -49.27 6.74
CA THR A 5 -29.61 -48.86 5.88
C THR A 5 -30.23 -47.55 6.38
N ARG A 6 -30.82 -46.81 5.43
CA ARG A 6 -31.63 -45.57 5.54
C ARG A 6 -32.55 -45.46 6.75
N LEU A 7 -32.73 -44.20 7.22
CA LEU A 7 -34.01 -43.70 7.71
C LEU A 7 -34.25 -42.22 7.33
N HIS A 8 -35.46 -41.98 6.82
CA HIS A 8 -36.10 -40.70 6.54
C HIS A 8 -36.48 -39.94 7.82
N ARG A 9 -36.43 -38.60 7.80
CA ARG A 9 -37.40 -37.72 8.50
C ARG A 9 -37.72 -36.48 7.66
N ARG A 10 -39.01 -36.14 7.66
CA ARG A 10 -39.70 -35.04 6.97
C ARG A 10 -40.35 -34.14 8.03
N TRP A 11 -40.75 -32.93 7.62
CA TRP A 11 -41.57 -31.88 8.30
C TRP A 11 -40.77 -30.82 9.10
N LYS A 12 -41.00 -29.49 9.02
CA LYS A 12 -42.18 -28.67 8.65
C LYS A 12 -41.85 -27.38 7.85
N ARG A 13 -42.89 -26.90 7.16
CA ARG A 13 -43.12 -25.57 6.56
C ARG A 13 -43.11 -24.43 7.59
N ASN A 14 -42.79 -23.22 7.14
CA ASN A 14 -43.69 -22.05 7.28
C ASN A 14 -43.42 -21.02 6.16
N HIS A 15 -44.52 -20.61 5.52
CA HIS A 15 -44.62 -19.46 4.62
C HIS A 15 -44.77 -18.17 5.42
N CYS A 16 -44.29 -17.05 4.88
CA CYS A 16 -45.07 -15.82 4.74
C CYS A 16 -44.54 -15.00 3.56
N ILE A 17 -45.47 -14.45 2.78
CA ILE A 17 -45.33 -13.76 1.49
C ILE A 17 -45.70 -12.28 1.70
N GLY A 18 -45.10 -11.40 0.89
CA GLY A 18 -45.65 -10.10 0.48
C GLY A 18 -45.02 -8.88 1.17
N ALA A 19 -44.75 -7.74 0.53
CA ALA A 19 -45.19 -7.27 -0.77
C ALA A 19 -44.27 -6.14 -1.30
N ARG A 20 -44.31 -5.94 -2.62
CA ARG A 20 -43.68 -4.85 -3.38
C ARG A 20 -44.40 -3.51 -3.12
N GLY A 21 -43.65 -2.41 -3.18
CA GLY A 21 -44.21 -1.06 -3.36
C GLY A 21 -43.22 -0.12 -4.04
N ARG A 22 -43.45 0.19 -5.32
CA ARG A 22 -42.90 1.35 -6.03
C ARG A 22 -43.72 2.59 -5.66
N LYS A 23 -43.09 3.74 -5.42
CA LYS A 23 -43.63 5.07 -5.72
C LYS A 23 -42.50 6.02 -6.13
N SER A 24 -42.80 6.83 -7.13
CA SER A 24 -42.03 7.94 -7.70
C SER A 24 -42.81 9.25 -7.51
N ALA A 25 -42.10 10.39 -7.66
CA ALA A 25 -42.57 11.80 -7.64
C ALA A 25 -42.90 12.36 -6.24
N SER A 26 -42.66 13.62 -5.88
CA SER A 26 -42.10 14.82 -6.52
C SER A 26 -41.87 15.89 -5.43
N SER A 27 -40.99 16.87 -5.70
CA SER A 27 -40.96 18.27 -5.21
C SER A 27 -41.52 18.64 -3.83
N GLU A 28 -40.70 19.31 -3.01
CA GLU A 28 -41.02 20.68 -2.53
C GLU A 28 -39.79 21.37 -1.93
N ASN A 29 -39.66 22.64 -2.27
CA ASN A 29 -38.69 23.60 -1.77
C ASN A 29 -38.99 23.92 -0.30
N ASP A 30 -37.97 24.34 0.46
CA ASP A 30 -38.08 25.58 1.23
C ASP A 30 -36.70 26.09 1.65
N MET A 31 -36.32 27.23 1.05
CA MET A 31 -35.39 28.19 1.64
C MET A 31 -36.12 28.90 2.77
N ASN A 32 -35.46 29.10 3.91
CA ASN A 32 -35.79 30.28 4.71
C ASN A 32 -34.57 30.89 5.40
N ILE A 33 -34.45 32.19 5.17
CA ILE A 33 -33.49 33.16 5.68
C ILE A 33 -34.11 33.76 6.96
N GLY A 34 -33.32 34.07 7.99
CA GLY A 34 -33.85 34.72 9.19
C GLY A 34 -32.82 35.14 10.25
N VAL A 35 -32.12 36.24 9.96
CA VAL A 35 -31.66 37.33 10.85
C VAL A 35 -31.79 37.22 12.39
N GLY A 36 -30.64 37.37 13.07
CA GLY A 36 -30.31 38.44 14.05
C GLY A 36 -31.03 38.52 15.40
N TYR A 37 -30.27 38.63 16.51
CA TYR A 37 -30.28 39.75 17.49
C TYR A 37 -29.28 39.50 18.63
N ASP A 38 -28.96 40.59 19.33
CA ASP A 38 -27.70 40.97 19.95
C ASP A 38 -27.65 40.81 21.50
N SER A 39 -26.42 40.85 22.04
CA SER A 39 -26.00 41.51 23.31
C SER A 39 -26.50 41.06 24.71
N PHE A 40 -25.56 40.70 25.61
CA PHE A 40 -25.39 41.19 27.01
C PHE A 40 -23.93 40.88 27.47
N LEU A 41 -22.99 41.87 27.58
CA LEU A 41 -22.50 42.61 28.80
C LEU A 41 -22.15 41.70 30.01
N LEU A 42 -21.05 41.76 30.80
CA LEU A 42 -19.91 42.64 31.15
C LEU A 42 -18.77 41.69 31.64
N GLY A 43 -17.46 41.90 31.52
CA GLY A 43 -16.64 43.05 31.95
C GLY A 43 -16.13 42.88 33.39
N LEU A 44 -14.81 42.67 33.61
CA LEU A 44 -13.98 43.30 34.68
C LEU A 44 -12.52 42.80 34.67
N ILE A 45 -11.61 43.77 34.54
CA ILE A 45 -10.15 43.72 34.75
C ILE A 45 -9.87 44.41 36.10
N PRO A 46 -8.75 44.12 36.78
CA PRO A 46 -8.01 45.19 37.44
C PRO A 46 -6.53 45.21 37.07
N ALA A 47 -5.99 46.44 37.02
CA ALA A 47 -4.58 46.76 36.84
C ALA A 47 -4.03 47.41 38.12
N THR A 48 -2.77 47.12 38.47
CA THR A 48 -1.82 48.04 39.17
C THR A 48 -0.39 47.46 39.15
N GLU A 49 0.48 48.09 38.34
CA GLU A 49 1.79 48.71 38.64
C GLU A 49 2.86 48.15 39.63
N TYR A 50 4.13 48.23 39.14
CA TYR A 50 5.47 48.41 39.77
C TYR A 50 6.19 47.30 40.59
N GLY A 51 7.42 46.96 40.15
CA GLY A 51 8.57 46.68 41.04
C GLY A 51 9.41 45.40 40.78
N ASP A 52 10.61 45.56 40.20
CA ASP A 52 11.82 44.72 40.39
C ASP A 52 12.77 45.58 41.25
N PRO A 53 13.53 45.11 42.29
CA PRO A 53 14.52 44.03 42.21
C PRO A 53 14.75 43.15 43.46
N SER A 54 15.48 42.04 43.26
CA SER A 54 16.46 41.41 44.17
C SER A 54 16.26 39.95 44.60
N ILE A 55 17.40 39.27 44.63
CA ILE A 55 17.71 37.85 44.79
C ILE A 55 17.32 37.30 46.17
N LYS A 56 16.66 36.14 46.21
CA LYS A 56 16.79 35.14 47.30
C LYS A 56 16.76 33.71 46.76
N THR A 57 17.92 33.06 46.83
CA THR A 57 18.12 31.61 46.74
C THR A 57 17.33 30.88 47.83
N PHE A 58 16.63 29.79 47.51
CA PHE A 58 16.50 28.62 48.40
C PHE A 58 16.12 27.35 47.62
N PHE A 59 16.68 26.23 48.07
CA PHE A 59 16.83 24.93 47.41
C PHE A 59 15.57 24.04 47.34
N HIS A 60 15.60 23.13 46.37
CA HIS A 60 15.02 21.77 46.29
C HIS A 60 13.62 21.50 46.90
N HIS A 61 12.69 21.14 46.02
CA HIS A 61 12.01 19.84 46.14
C HIS A 61 11.74 19.24 44.76
N VAL A 62 12.36 18.08 44.51
CA VAL A 62 11.96 17.14 43.47
C VAL A 62 10.61 16.55 43.88
N THR A 63 9.64 16.51 42.96
CA THR A 63 8.57 15.52 43.01
C THR A 63 8.35 14.98 41.60
N PRO A 64 8.39 13.64 41.43
CA PRO A 64 8.32 12.99 40.13
C PRO A 64 6.85 12.79 39.76
N PHE A 65 6.39 13.45 38.70
CA PHE A 65 5.18 13.03 38.00
C PHE A 65 5.23 13.57 36.57
N ILE A 66 5.93 12.87 35.68
CA ILE A 66 5.65 13.02 34.25
C ILE A 66 4.31 12.32 34.05
N GLN A 67 3.24 13.10 34.13
CA GLN A 67 1.96 12.68 33.58
C GLN A 67 2.15 12.62 32.08
N THR A 68 2.55 11.44 31.58
CA THR A 68 2.51 11.16 30.14
C THR A 68 1.05 11.23 29.75
N TYR A 69 0.63 12.40 29.25
CA TYR A 69 -0.56 12.48 28.43
C TYR A 69 -0.28 11.61 27.20
N HIS A 70 -0.64 10.34 27.31
CA HIS A 70 -0.78 9.45 26.16
C HIS A 70 -1.98 9.97 25.37
N ASN A 71 -1.76 11.03 24.59
CA ASN A 71 -2.61 11.31 23.44
C ASN A 71 -2.45 10.12 22.49
N LYS A 72 -3.27 9.09 22.73
CA LYS A 72 -3.51 7.98 21.82
C LYS A 72 -4.23 8.53 20.59
N GLN A 73 -3.52 9.30 19.78
CA GLN A 73 -3.90 9.45 18.39
C GLN A 73 -3.51 8.15 17.70
N GLN A 74 -4.35 7.12 17.84
CA GLN A 74 -4.28 5.97 16.95
C GLN A 74 -4.59 6.51 15.56
N GLN A 75 -3.55 6.74 14.77
CA GLN A 75 -3.71 7.15 13.39
C GLN A 75 -4.57 6.09 12.67
N PRO A 76 -5.64 6.50 11.96
CA PRO A 76 -6.55 5.56 11.34
C PRO A 76 -5.80 4.74 10.29
N TRP A 77 -5.88 3.42 10.43
CA TRP A 77 -5.19 2.42 9.63
C TRP A 77 -5.25 2.71 8.12
N ILE A 78 -4.13 2.48 7.42
CA ILE A 78 -3.95 2.83 6.00
C ILE A 78 -3.64 1.58 5.17
N GLN A 79 -4.52 1.23 4.22
CA GLN A 79 -4.21 0.23 3.19
C GLN A 79 -4.50 0.76 1.78
N LEU A 80 -3.42 0.96 1.02
CA LEU A 80 -3.49 1.44 -0.36
C LEU A 80 -3.75 0.30 -1.35
N ALA A 81 -3.04 -0.82 -1.22
CA ALA A 81 -3.12 -1.96 -2.12
C ALA A 81 -3.42 -3.29 -1.39
N GLY A 82 -3.69 -4.34 -2.16
CA GLY A 82 -4.03 -5.66 -1.64
C GLY A 82 -5.50 -5.85 -1.27
N HIS A 83 -5.82 -7.04 -0.73
CA HIS A 83 -7.19 -7.39 -0.34
C HIS A 83 -7.54 -6.83 1.04
N GLN A 84 -8.77 -6.35 1.20
CA GLN A 84 -9.29 -5.91 2.50
C GLN A 84 -9.22 -7.06 3.52
N GLY A 85 -8.91 -6.71 4.78
CA GLY A 85 -8.79 -7.68 5.88
C GLY A 85 -7.44 -8.41 5.94
N ASN A 86 -6.44 -7.99 5.15
CA ASN A 86 -5.11 -8.59 5.17
C ASN A 86 -4.23 -8.13 6.34
N PHE A 87 -4.57 -7.05 7.04
CA PHE A 87 -3.79 -6.59 8.18
C PHE A 87 -4.64 -6.33 9.43
N LYS A 88 -3.98 -6.40 10.58
CA LYS A 88 -4.50 -6.05 11.91
C LYS A 88 -3.44 -5.22 12.66
N SER A 89 -3.84 -4.55 13.74
CA SER A 89 -2.87 -3.94 14.66
C SER A 89 -1.92 -4.98 15.22
N GLY A 90 -0.65 -4.60 15.38
CA GLY A 90 0.39 -5.42 15.98
C GLY A 90 0.14 -5.79 17.43
N ARG A 91 0.91 -6.76 17.93
CA ARG A 91 0.90 -7.15 19.35
C ARG A 91 1.74 -6.18 20.17
N GLN A 92 2.70 -5.53 19.54
CA GLN A 92 3.59 -4.54 20.13
C GLN A 92 3.23 -3.15 19.62
N HIS A 93 3.65 -2.12 20.36
CA HIS A 93 3.48 -0.76 19.89
C HIS A 93 4.40 -0.52 18.68
N GLY A 94 3.87 0.11 17.63
CA GLY A 94 4.62 0.37 16.39
C GLY A 94 4.75 -0.85 15.48
N THR A 95 3.92 -1.88 15.64
CA THR A 95 3.88 -3.04 14.73
C THR A 95 2.51 -3.24 14.11
N ILE A 96 2.49 -3.99 13.00
CA ILE A 96 1.29 -4.46 12.29
C ILE A 96 1.36 -5.97 12.11
N LEU A 97 0.20 -6.62 12.09
CA LEU A 97 0.08 -8.01 11.67
C LEU A 97 -0.37 -8.05 10.21
N LYS A 98 0.35 -8.80 9.37
CA LYS A 98 -0.04 -9.11 7.99
C LYS A 98 -0.38 -10.59 7.88
N LYS A 99 -1.44 -10.94 7.16
CA LYS A 99 -1.87 -12.34 6.97
C LYS A 99 -0.70 -13.17 6.42
N PHE A 100 -0.49 -14.34 7.02
CA PHE A 100 0.66 -15.18 6.74
C PHE A 100 0.75 -15.61 5.26
N CYS A 101 1.96 -15.51 4.74
CA CYS A 101 2.39 -16.09 3.47
C CYS A 101 3.78 -16.69 3.68
N GLN A 102 3.94 -17.99 3.43
CA GLN A 102 5.21 -18.70 3.64
C GLN A 102 6.38 -18.02 2.91
N ARG A 103 6.18 -17.65 1.63
CA ARG A 103 7.23 -17.01 0.82
C ARG A 103 7.65 -15.65 1.35
N GLU A 104 6.69 -14.84 1.77
CA GLU A 104 6.97 -13.52 2.35
C GLU A 104 7.73 -13.64 3.67
N LYS A 105 7.34 -14.61 4.50
CA LYS A 105 8.04 -14.94 5.75
C LYS A 105 9.49 -15.33 5.50
N GLU A 106 9.74 -16.25 4.56
CA GLU A 106 11.10 -16.69 4.19
C GLU A 106 11.94 -15.54 3.64
N ALA A 107 11.38 -14.73 2.74
CA ALA A 107 12.07 -13.57 2.19
C ALA A 107 12.47 -12.57 3.29
N LEU A 108 11.55 -12.25 4.20
CA LEU A 108 11.81 -11.33 5.31
C LEU A 108 12.86 -11.88 6.28
N GLU A 109 12.87 -13.17 6.56
CA GLU A 109 13.91 -13.79 7.40
C GLU A 109 15.31 -13.60 6.81
N ILE A 110 15.47 -13.80 5.50
CA ILE A 110 16.76 -13.56 4.82
C ILE A 110 17.10 -12.06 4.85
N LEU A 111 16.12 -11.20 4.56
CA LEU A 111 16.31 -9.75 4.50
C LEU A 111 16.74 -9.14 5.84
N MET A 112 16.41 -9.78 6.98
CA MET A 112 16.84 -9.30 8.31
C MET A 112 18.35 -9.38 8.54
N ASP A 113 19.07 -10.13 7.72
CA ASP A 113 20.53 -10.29 7.76
C ASP A 113 21.21 -9.87 6.44
N ASP A 114 20.48 -9.16 5.55
CA ASP A 114 20.96 -8.68 4.25
C ASP A 114 21.26 -7.16 4.27
N ALA A 115 22.00 -6.68 3.27
CA ALA A 115 22.25 -5.25 3.05
C ALA A 115 20.96 -4.43 2.91
N LEU A 116 19.86 -5.06 2.50
CA LEU A 116 18.53 -4.45 2.37
C LEU A 116 17.76 -4.29 3.67
N LYS A 117 18.24 -4.83 4.81
CA LYS A 117 17.54 -4.71 6.10
C LYS A 117 17.03 -3.30 6.41
N PRO A 118 17.80 -2.20 6.20
CA PRO A 118 17.32 -0.85 6.50
C PRO A 118 16.23 -0.34 5.56
N TYR A 119 15.93 -1.05 4.47
CA TYR A 119 15.01 -0.65 3.40
C TYR A 119 13.75 -1.51 3.34
N VAL A 120 13.55 -2.39 4.31
CA VAL A 120 12.36 -3.24 4.45
C VAL A 120 11.77 -3.03 5.85
N PRO A 121 10.48 -3.33 6.08
CA PRO A 121 9.95 -3.29 7.43
C PRO A 121 10.65 -4.32 8.32
N GLN A 122 11.00 -3.95 9.55
CA GLN A 122 11.53 -4.91 10.52
C GLN A 122 10.54 -6.08 10.70
N TYR A 123 11.05 -7.30 10.59
CA TYR A 123 10.28 -8.52 10.83
C TYR A 123 10.46 -8.97 12.28
N TYR A 124 9.33 -9.22 12.96
CA TYR A 124 9.27 -9.60 14.38
C TYR A 124 8.89 -11.07 14.61
N GLY A 125 8.66 -11.82 13.53
CA GLY A 125 8.30 -13.23 13.60
C GLY A 125 6.87 -13.54 13.15
N GLN A 126 6.52 -14.83 13.23
CA GLN A 126 5.21 -15.36 12.93
C GLN A 126 4.37 -15.46 14.20
N PHE A 127 3.07 -15.24 14.06
CA PHE A 127 2.09 -15.33 15.13
C PHE A 127 0.85 -16.11 14.68
N LYS A 128 0.24 -16.86 15.59
CA LYS A 128 -1.04 -17.56 15.38
C LYS A 128 -2.04 -17.10 16.42
N ASP A 129 -3.21 -16.63 15.99
CA ASP A 129 -4.26 -16.18 16.90
C ASP A 129 -5.06 -17.36 17.48
N GLU A 130 -5.97 -17.05 18.43
CA GLU A 130 -6.80 -18.06 19.12
C GLU A 130 -7.75 -18.80 18.17
N GLU A 131 -8.11 -18.19 17.03
CA GLU A 131 -8.94 -18.78 15.98
C GLU A 131 -8.12 -19.65 15.01
N GLY A 132 -6.81 -19.72 15.20
CA GLY A 132 -5.89 -20.48 14.36
C GLY A 132 -5.50 -19.77 13.06
N ASN A 133 -5.80 -18.48 12.91
CA ASN A 133 -5.30 -17.69 11.78
C ASN A 133 -3.83 -17.31 12.01
N GLU A 134 -3.03 -17.38 10.96
CA GLU A 134 -1.60 -17.09 11.01
C GLU A 134 -1.27 -15.73 10.40
N PHE A 135 -0.31 -15.06 11.01
CA PHE A 135 0.17 -13.73 10.65
C PHE A 135 1.70 -13.66 10.75
N ILE A 136 2.28 -12.72 10.03
CA ILE A 136 3.62 -12.19 10.29
C ILE A 136 3.49 -10.84 10.98
N GLU A 137 4.35 -10.55 11.95
CA GLU A 137 4.41 -9.26 12.64
C GLU A 137 5.54 -8.41 12.03
N LEU A 138 5.19 -7.21 11.60
CA LEU A 138 6.06 -6.28 10.88
C LEU A 138 6.05 -4.91 11.56
N GLU A 139 7.10 -4.14 11.35
CA GLU A 139 7.13 -2.71 11.67
C GLU A 139 5.96 -1.96 11.03
N ASP A 140 5.34 -1.07 11.80
CA ASP A 140 4.45 -0.06 11.26
C ASP A 140 5.28 1.10 10.70
N LEU A 141 5.53 1.06 9.38
CA LEU A 141 6.28 2.08 8.66
C LEU A 141 5.68 3.49 8.77
N LEU A 142 4.41 3.60 9.16
CA LEU A 142 3.72 4.88 9.34
C LEU A 142 3.84 5.41 10.77
N GLY A 143 4.23 4.56 11.73
CA GLY A 143 4.21 4.85 13.16
C GLY A 143 5.08 6.03 13.57
N HIS A 144 6.05 6.41 12.74
CA HIS A 144 6.93 7.55 12.99
C HIS A 144 6.46 8.85 12.35
N PHE A 145 5.48 8.83 11.45
CA PHE A 145 5.07 10.02 10.68
C PHE A 145 3.86 10.72 11.30
N SER A 146 3.80 12.04 11.15
CA SER A 146 2.65 12.85 11.57
C SER A 146 1.73 13.14 10.40
N ASN A 147 0.51 12.59 10.39
CA ASN A 147 -0.44 12.72 9.27
C ASN A 147 0.17 12.33 7.91
N PRO A 148 0.65 11.09 7.75
CA PRO A 148 1.43 10.69 6.59
C PRO A 148 0.64 10.76 5.28
N CYS A 149 1.31 11.24 4.24
CA CYS A 149 1.04 10.94 2.85
C CYS A 149 1.72 9.61 2.49
N VAL A 150 1.01 8.74 1.78
CA VAL A 150 1.49 7.41 1.41
C VAL A 150 1.23 7.17 -0.08
N MET A 151 2.22 6.66 -0.80
CA MET A 151 2.08 6.18 -2.18
C MET A 151 2.69 4.79 -2.31
N ASP A 152 1.94 3.90 -2.96
CA ASP A 152 2.39 2.54 -3.28
C ASP A 152 2.74 2.46 -4.77
N CYS A 153 4.00 2.16 -5.07
CA CYS A 153 4.49 1.96 -6.43
C CYS A 153 4.92 0.51 -6.61
N LYS A 154 4.20 -0.25 -7.43
CA LYS A 154 4.63 -1.59 -7.81
C LYS A 154 5.80 -1.52 -8.78
N ILE A 155 6.87 -2.27 -8.50
CA ILE A 155 8.13 -2.23 -9.26
C ILE A 155 8.32 -3.52 -10.08
N GLY A 156 9.05 -3.40 -11.19
CA GLY A 156 9.35 -4.46 -12.15
C GLY A 156 8.63 -4.24 -13.48
N VAL A 157 9.17 -4.81 -14.55
CA VAL A 157 8.54 -4.82 -15.90
C VAL A 157 7.49 -5.93 -16.05
N ARG A 158 7.47 -6.89 -15.12
CA ARG A 158 6.48 -7.97 -15.04
C ARG A 158 5.94 -8.12 -13.61
N THR A 159 4.70 -8.58 -13.49
CA THR A 159 4.00 -8.70 -12.20
C THR A 159 3.44 -10.10 -11.92
N TYR A 160 3.91 -11.07 -12.71
CA TYR A 160 3.62 -12.49 -12.59
C TYR A 160 4.90 -13.30 -12.63
N LEU A 161 4.86 -14.47 -11.98
CA LEU A 161 5.96 -15.44 -12.01
C LEU A 161 5.90 -16.25 -13.30
N GLU A 162 7.04 -16.71 -13.79
CA GLU A 162 7.08 -17.61 -14.96
C GLU A 162 6.30 -18.90 -14.70
N GLU A 163 6.37 -19.44 -13.49
CA GLU A 163 5.54 -20.58 -13.08
C GLU A 163 4.03 -20.31 -13.22
N GLU A 164 3.56 -19.09 -12.96
CA GLU A 164 2.14 -18.74 -13.12
C GLU A 164 1.73 -18.76 -14.59
N LEU A 165 2.65 -18.40 -15.50
CA LEU A 165 2.45 -18.50 -16.94
C LEU A 165 2.43 -19.96 -17.39
N MET A 166 3.37 -20.78 -16.92
CA MET A 166 3.45 -22.21 -17.24
C MET A 166 2.23 -22.99 -16.75
N LYS A 167 1.84 -22.80 -15.48
CA LYS A 167 0.63 -23.41 -14.90
C LYS A 167 -0.64 -23.04 -15.67
N ALA A 168 -0.73 -21.81 -16.19
CA ALA A 168 -1.87 -21.38 -16.98
C ALA A 168 -1.89 -21.98 -18.40
N LYS A 169 -0.71 -22.27 -18.99
CA LYS A 169 -0.60 -22.99 -20.27
C LYS A 169 -1.03 -24.46 -20.11
N GLU A 170 -0.63 -25.11 -19.02
CA GLU A 170 -1.00 -26.51 -18.74
C GLU A 170 -2.46 -26.68 -18.33
N LYS A 171 -2.96 -25.81 -17.43
CA LYS A 171 -4.31 -25.88 -16.90
C LYS A 171 -4.95 -24.49 -16.82
N PRO A 172 -5.54 -24.00 -17.93
CA PRO A 172 -6.20 -22.70 -17.96
C PRO A 172 -7.35 -22.65 -16.95
N LYS A 173 -7.24 -21.76 -15.96
CA LYS A 173 -8.32 -21.47 -14.99
C LYS A 173 -8.88 -20.08 -15.25
N LEU A 174 -10.14 -20.02 -15.64
CA LEU A 174 -10.86 -18.78 -15.89
C LEU A 174 -11.24 -18.08 -14.59
N ARG A 175 -11.16 -16.74 -14.61
CA ARG A 175 -11.40 -15.84 -13.49
C ARG A 175 -12.44 -14.81 -13.88
N LYS A 176 -13.67 -14.99 -13.37
CA LYS A 176 -14.79 -14.08 -13.60
C LYS A 176 -14.52 -12.68 -13.02
N ASP A 177 -13.92 -12.63 -11.84
CA ASP A 177 -13.57 -11.37 -11.17
C ASP A 177 -12.55 -10.53 -11.95
N MET A 178 -11.62 -11.18 -12.66
CA MET A 178 -10.64 -10.49 -13.52
C MET A 178 -11.28 -10.01 -14.82
N TYR A 179 -12.16 -10.81 -15.41
CA TYR A 179 -12.93 -10.42 -16.59
C TYR A 179 -13.81 -9.21 -16.30
N GLU A 180 -14.56 -9.22 -15.20
CA GLU A 180 -15.42 -8.09 -14.79
C GLU A 180 -14.60 -6.80 -14.61
N LYS A 181 -13.43 -6.88 -13.95
CA LYS A 181 -12.51 -5.74 -13.81
C LYS A 181 -11.95 -5.26 -15.15
N MET A 182 -11.65 -6.18 -16.06
CA MET A 182 -11.15 -5.86 -17.40
C MET A 182 -12.21 -5.09 -18.19
N CYS A 183 -13.44 -5.59 -18.24
CA CYS A 183 -14.57 -4.91 -18.89
C CYS A 183 -14.89 -3.54 -18.28
N GLN A 184 -14.76 -3.39 -16.96
CA GLN A 184 -15.00 -2.10 -16.29
C GLN A 184 -14.02 -1.01 -16.72
N ILE A 185 -12.81 -1.40 -17.12
CA ILE A 185 -11.75 -0.48 -17.55
C ILE A 185 -11.80 -0.29 -19.06
N ASP A 186 -11.91 -1.38 -19.82
CA ASP A 186 -12.02 -1.38 -21.26
C ASP A 186 -12.93 -2.54 -21.71
N PRO A 187 -14.19 -2.25 -22.08
CA PRO A 187 -15.14 -3.25 -22.56
C PRO A 187 -14.70 -3.99 -23.84
N THR A 188 -13.74 -3.42 -24.59
CA THR A 188 -13.26 -3.98 -25.86
C THR A 188 -12.00 -4.83 -25.72
N ALA A 189 -11.37 -4.81 -24.54
CA ALA A 189 -10.13 -5.52 -24.30
C ALA A 189 -10.25 -7.07 -24.26
N PRO A 190 -11.33 -7.68 -23.73
CA PRO A 190 -11.50 -9.12 -23.78
C PRO A 190 -11.75 -9.63 -25.20
N LEU A 191 -11.27 -10.83 -25.51
CA LEU A 191 -11.51 -11.50 -26.78
C LEU A 191 -12.98 -11.99 -26.86
N PRO A 192 -13.53 -12.23 -28.07
CA PRO A 192 -14.90 -12.73 -28.23
C PRO A 192 -15.19 -14.01 -27.42
N GLU A 193 -14.23 -14.94 -27.34
CA GLU A 193 -14.38 -16.16 -26.54
C GLU A 193 -14.33 -15.87 -25.03
N GLU A 194 -13.52 -14.90 -24.59
CA GLU A 194 -13.47 -14.46 -23.18
C GLU A 194 -14.79 -13.80 -22.74
N HIS A 195 -15.44 -13.04 -23.64
CA HIS A 195 -16.78 -12.52 -23.43
C HIS A 195 -17.82 -13.63 -23.29
N LYS A 196 -17.79 -14.62 -24.18
CA LYS A 196 -18.71 -15.77 -24.17
C LYS A 196 -18.57 -16.60 -22.89
N LEU A 197 -17.34 -16.75 -22.38
CA LEU A 197 -17.06 -17.51 -21.17
C LEU A 197 -17.15 -16.69 -19.88
N HIS A 198 -17.33 -15.37 -19.98
CA HIS A 198 -17.32 -14.42 -18.86
C HIS A 198 -16.11 -14.62 -17.94
N GLY A 199 -14.93 -14.84 -18.53
CA GLY A 199 -13.73 -15.19 -17.78
C GLY A 199 -12.47 -15.03 -18.60
N VAL A 200 -11.41 -14.56 -17.95
CA VAL A 200 -10.05 -14.49 -18.49
C VAL A 200 -9.10 -15.30 -17.61
N THR A 201 -7.97 -15.76 -18.14
CA THR A 201 -6.94 -16.37 -17.29
C THR A 201 -6.18 -15.28 -16.52
N LYS A 202 -5.57 -15.66 -15.39
CA LYS A 202 -4.78 -14.71 -14.59
C LYS A 202 -3.62 -14.10 -15.39
N PRO A 203 -2.74 -14.87 -16.06
CA PRO A 203 -1.64 -14.27 -16.82
C PRO A 203 -2.11 -13.34 -17.94
N ARG A 204 -3.18 -13.71 -18.65
CA ARG A 204 -3.80 -12.85 -19.67
C ARG A 204 -4.25 -11.50 -19.12
N TYR A 205 -4.89 -11.48 -17.95
CA TYR A 205 -5.26 -10.24 -17.27
C TYR A 205 -4.03 -9.45 -16.80
N MET A 206 -3.01 -10.11 -16.25
CA MET A 206 -1.79 -9.43 -15.78
C MET A 206 -1.02 -8.79 -16.93
N VAL A 207 -0.79 -9.51 -18.03
CA VAL A 207 -0.13 -8.98 -19.24
C VAL A 207 -0.91 -7.78 -19.77
N TRP A 208 -2.24 -7.89 -19.89
CA TRP A 208 -3.05 -6.75 -20.32
C TRP A 208 -2.93 -5.56 -19.35
N ARG A 209 -2.98 -5.78 -18.03
CA ARG A 209 -2.76 -4.73 -17.02
C ARG A 209 -1.41 -4.03 -17.17
N GLU A 210 -0.37 -4.77 -17.53
CA GLU A 210 0.95 -4.22 -17.80
C GLU A 210 0.94 -3.35 -19.06
N THR A 211 0.27 -3.78 -20.13
CA THR A 211 0.11 -2.97 -21.36
C THR A 211 -0.76 -1.73 -21.14
N ILE A 212 -1.64 -1.75 -20.13
CA ILE A 212 -2.52 -0.62 -19.84
C ILE A 212 -1.96 0.39 -18.82
N SER A 213 -0.75 0.16 -18.31
CA SER A 213 -0.08 1.02 -17.32
C SER A 213 1.36 1.33 -17.74
N THR A 214 2.12 2.02 -16.89
CA THR A 214 3.55 2.27 -17.10
C THR A 214 4.46 1.08 -16.77
N THR A 215 3.92 -0.05 -16.34
CA THR A 215 4.74 -1.21 -15.94
C THR A 215 5.65 -1.70 -17.08
N ALA A 216 5.10 -1.89 -18.28
CA ALA A 216 5.87 -2.40 -19.41
C ALA A 216 6.89 -1.40 -19.97
N THR A 217 6.67 -0.10 -19.80
CA THR A 217 7.50 0.97 -20.39
C THR A 217 8.51 1.54 -19.41
N LEU A 218 8.12 1.74 -18.15
CA LEU A 218 8.93 2.38 -17.12
C LEU A 218 9.44 1.40 -16.05
N GLY A 219 8.97 0.15 -16.03
CA GLY A 219 9.34 -0.82 -15.01
C GLY A 219 8.73 -0.54 -13.63
N PHE A 220 7.69 0.30 -13.55
CA PHE A 220 6.89 0.49 -12.35
C PHE A 220 5.50 1.05 -12.68
N ARG A 221 4.59 1.05 -11.70
CA ARG A 221 3.33 1.81 -11.77
C ARG A 221 2.85 2.21 -10.37
N ILE A 222 2.12 3.32 -10.30
CA ILE A 222 1.43 3.75 -9.07
C ILE A 222 0.20 2.85 -8.88
N GLU A 223 0.08 2.23 -7.71
CA GLU A 223 -1.10 1.41 -7.33
C GLU A 223 -2.11 2.21 -6.50
N GLY A 224 -1.64 3.17 -5.72
CA GLY A 224 -2.52 4.02 -4.91
C GLY A 224 -1.78 5.14 -4.20
N ILE A 225 -2.54 6.17 -3.84
CA ILE A 225 -2.08 7.33 -3.06
C ILE A 225 -3.09 7.58 -1.96
N ARG A 226 -2.62 7.88 -0.74
CA ARG A 226 -3.40 8.54 0.31
C ARG A 226 -2.67 9.80 0.74
N ARG A 227 -3.40 10.91 0.82
CA ARG A 227 -2.89 12.20 1.30
C ARG A 227 -3.16 12.38 2.79
N SER A 228 -2.49 13.36 3.37
CA SER A 228 -2.59 13.74 4.78
C SER A 228 -4.01 14.18 5.19
N ASP A 229 -4.80 14.71 4.26
CA ASP A 229 -6.22 15.06 4.45
C ASP A 229 -7.15 13.82 4.47
N GLY A 230 -6.60 12.62 4.32
CA GLY A 230 -7.32 11.35 4.30
C GLY A 230 -7.87 10.96 2.92
N THR A 231 -7.80 11.84 1.92
CA THR A 231 -8.23 11.51 0.56
C THR A 231 -7.37 10.39 -0.01
N SER A 232 -8.01 9.42 -0.66
CA SER A 232 -7.33 8.26 -1.26
C SER A 232 -7.72 8.13 -2.73
N SER A 233 -6.72 7.93 -3.59
CA SER A 233 -6.92 7.60 -5.00
C SER A 233 -6.35 6.21 -5.28
N LYS A 234 -7.10 5.44 -6.08
CA LYS A 234 -6.67 4.15 -6.63
C LYS A 234 -6.89 4.07 -8.14
N ASP A 235 -7.16 5.22 -8.76
CA ASP A 235 -7.50 5.30 -10.19
C ASP A 235 -6.27 5.56 -11.06
N PHE A 236 -5.30 4.65 -10.96
CA PHE A 236 -4.04 4.71 -11.70
C PHE A 236 -3.96 3.60 -12.77
N LYS A 237 -5.06 2.86 -12.97
CA LYS A 237 -5.07 1.61 -13.74
C LYS A 237 -4.72 1.81 -15.22
N THR A 238 -5.03 2.99 -15.76
CA THR A 238 -4.82 3.36 -17.17
C THR A 238 -3.76 4.46 -17.34
N MET A 239 -3.02 4.78 -16.26
CA MET A 239 -1.95 5.77 -16.30
C MET A 239 -0.76 5.18 -17.08
N LYS A 240 -0.49 5.76 -18.25
CA LYS A 240 0.52 5.26 -19.20
C LYS A 240 1.56 6.29 -19.61
N SER A 241 1.25 7.57 -19.46
CA SER A 241 2.13 8.64 -19.90
C SER A 241 3.10 9.00 -18.78
N GLU A 242 4.37 9.22 -19.14
CA GLU A 242 5.39 9.74 -18.22
C GLU A 242 4.96 11.07 -17.58
N ASN A 243 4.33 11.96 -18.34
CA ASN A 243 3.84 13.25 -17.81
C ASN A 243 2.77 13.04 -16.73
N GLN A 244 1.83 12.12 -16.93
CA GLN A 244 0.81 11.81 -15.91
C GLN A 244 1.44 11.27 -14.63
N VAL A 245 2.52 10.50 -14.75
CA VAL A 245 3.28 9.99 -13.60
C VAL A 245 4.00 11.14 -12.90
N LYS A 246 4.71 12.01 -13.63
CA LYS A 246 5.35 13.23 -13.10
C LYS A 246 4.32 14.08 -12.32
N ASP A 247 3.20 14.43 -12.95
CA ASP A 247 2.12 15.21 -12.33
C ASP A 247 1.60 14.57 -11.04
N SER A 248 1.49 13.24 -11.01
CA SER A 248 1.02 12.50 -9.84
C SER A 248 2.03 12.56 -8.69
N PHE A 249 3.32 12.45 -8.97
CA PHE A 249 4.38 12.62 -7.98
C PHE A 249 4.43 14.07 -7.47
N SER A 250 4.43 15.06 -8.36
CA SER A 250 4.42 16.48 -7.99
C SER A 250 3.21 16.82 -7.11
N SER A 251 2.02 16.32 -7.47
CA SER A 251 0.80 16.49 -6.66
C SER A 251 0.85 15.73 -5.32
N PHE A 252 1.52 14.58 -5.27
CA PHE A 252 1.68 13.80 -4.04
C PHE A 252 2.58 14.49 -3.01
N MET A 253 3.63 15.16 -3.48
CA MET A 253 4.57 15.91 -2.63
C MET A 253 4.15 17.37 -2.41
N ASN A 254 3.10 17.82 -3.11
CA ASN A 254 2.55 19.17 -3.03
C ASN A 254 3.61 20.27 -3.22
N GLY A 255 4.58 20.04 -4.11
CA GLY A 255 5.67 20.98 -4.40
C GLY A 255 6.70 21.18 -3.27
N CYS A 256 6.76 20.29 -2.28
CA CYS A 256 7.75 20.40 -1.21
C CYS A 256 9.13 19.86 -1.66
N SER A 257 10.02 20.76 -2.06
CA SER A 257 11.35 20.41 -2.59
C SER A 257 12.23 19.62 -1.61
N ASP A 258 12.14 19.88 -0.31
CA ASP A 258 12.86 19.13 0.72
C ASP A 258 12.42 17.65 0.77
N ILE A 259 11.13 17.37 0.54
CA ILE A 259 10.60 16.00 0.48
C ILE A 259 11.08 15.30 -0.79
N VAL A 260 11.10 16.00 -1.93
CA VAL A 260 11.66 15.49 -3.20
C VAL A 260 13.11 15.06 -3.02
N LYS A 261 13.94 15.91 -2.39
CA LYS A 261 15.36 15.63 -2.11
C LYS A 261 15.55 14.41 -1.22
N GLN A 262 14.80 14.32 -0.11
CA GLN A 262 14.87 13.17 0.80
C GLN A 262 14.48 11.86 0.10
N TYR A 263 13.47 11.88 -0.77
CA TYR A 263 13.12 10.72 -1.58
C TYR A 263 14.24 10.33 -2.55
N LEU A 264 14.82 11.29 -3.28
CA LEU A 264 15.91 11.02 -4.20
C LEU A 264 17.13 10.42 -3.49
N GLU A 265 17.54 11.01 -2.37
CA GLU A 265 18.63 10.50 -1.53
C GLU A 265 18.35 9.06 -1.08
N ARG A 266 17.13 8.79 -0.61
CA ARG A 266 16.72 7.47 -0.17
C ARG A 266 16.69 6.43 -1.29
N LEU A 267 16.22 6.79 -2.48
CA LEU A 267 16.20 5.92 -3.66
C LEU A 267 17.62 5.60 -4.15
N ASN A 268 18.52 6.58 -4.15
CA ASN A 268 19.93 6.37 -4.49
C ASN A 268 20.63 5.45 -3.48
N ALA A 269 20.39 5.67 -2.19
CA ALA A 269 20.92 4.80 -1.14
C ALA A 269 20.39 3.35 -1.28
N LEU A 270 19.09 3.19 -1.60
CA LEU A 270 18.51 1.88 -1.92
C LEU A 270 19.19 1.23 -3.13
N LYS A 271 19.41 1.97 -4.22
CA LYS A 271 20.09 1.46 -5.42
C LYS A 271 21.49 0.91 -5.09
N ILE A 272 22.24 1.59 -4.22
CA ILE A 272 23.55 1.12 -3.74
C ILE A 272 23.41 -0.16 -2.92
N ALA A 273 22.44 -0.22 -2.00
CA ALA A 273 22.22 -1.40 -1.17
C ALA A 273 21.78 -2.63 -1.98
N LEU A 274 20.94 -2.44 -3.02
CA LEU A 274 20.53 -3.49 -3.95
C LEU A 274 21.74 -4.10 -4.68
N ALA A 275 22.70 -3.28 -5.10
CA ALA A 275 23.92 -3.75 -5.76
C ALA A 275 24.82 -4.60 -4.85
N GLN A 276 24.66 -4.50 -3.53
CA GLN A 276 25.43 -5.25 -2.52
C GLN A 276 24.63 -6.44 -1.93
N SER A 277 23.36 -6.57 -2.28
CA SER A 277 22.44 -7.53 -1.69
C SER A 277 22.60 -8.91 -2.30
N GLN A 278 22.93 -9.90 -1.46
CA GLN A 278 22.94 -11.30 -1.87
C GLN A 278 21.51 -11.79 -2.08
N PHE A 279 20.57 -11.34 -1.26
CA PHE A 279 19.15 -11.64 -1.45
C PHE A 279 18.70 -11.19 -2.84
N PHE A 280 18.91 -9.92 -3.18
CA PHE A 280 18.42 -9.34 -4.43
C PHE A 280 18.96 -10.09 -5.64
N SER A 281 20.28 -10.23 -5.74
CA SER A 281 20.95 -10.91 -6.87
C SER A 281 20.55 -12.38 -7.05
N THR A 282 19.93 -13.02 -6.06
CA THR A 282 19.53 -14.44 -6.11
C THR A 282 18.03 -14.68 -6.05
N HIS A 283 17.21 -13.63 -6.17
CA HIS A 283 15.76 -13.74 -6.12
C HIS A 283 15.09 -13.03 -7.30
N GLU A 284 14.03 -13.61 -7.85
CA GLU A 284 13.08 -12.85 -8.65
C GLU A 284 12.22 -11.99 -7.72
N VAL A 285 12.30 -10.66 -7.83
CA VAL A 285 11.56 -9.74 -6.97
C VAL A 285 10.28 -9.29 -7.66
N ILE A 286 9.28 -10.18 -7.65
CA ILE A 286 8.02 -9.98 -8.37
C ILE A 286 6.89 -9.51 -7.47
N GLY A 287 6.17 -8.49 -7.94
CA GLY A 287 4.92 -8.05 -7.34
C GLY A 287 5.10 -7.27 -6.03
N SER A 288 6.34 -7.03 -5.60
CA SER A 288 6.69 -6.11 -4.52
C SER A 288 6.42 -4.66 -4.93
N SER A 289 6.47 -3.78 -3.94
CA SER A 289 6.28 -2.35 -4.13
C SER A 289 7.34 -1.55 -3.38
N LEU A 290 7.58 -0.33 -3.84
CA LEU A 290 8.18 0.74 -3.04
C LEU A 290 7.05 1.55 -2.41
N LEU A 291 7.03 1.58 -1.07
CA LEU A 291 6.11 2.37 -0.28
C LEU A 291 6.77 3.71 0.05
N PHE A 292 6.31 4.76 -0.60
CA PHE A 292 6.71 6.13 -0.34
C PHE A 292 5.86 6.67 0.81
N VAL A 293 6.50 7.16 1.87
CA VAL A 293 5.82 7.80 3.00
C VAL A 293 6.48 9.13 3.28
N HIS A 294 5.68 10.18 3.43
CA HIS A 294 6.17 11.46 3.92
C HIS A 294 5.16 12.13 4.85
N ASP A 295 5.66 13.03 5.68
CA ASP A 295 4.85 14.03 6.37
C ASP A 295 5.40 15.43 6.05
N SER A 296 5.01 16.44 6.82
CA SER A 296 5.45 17.81 6.61
C SER A 296 6.96 18.05 6.77
N THR A 297 7.71 17.12 7.36
CA THR A 297 9.15 17.32 7.65
C THR A 297 10.06 16.22 7.13
N LYS A 298 9.56 14.99 6.97
CA LYS A 298 10.40 13.85 6.57
C LYS A 298 9.78 12.98 5.51
N ALA A 299 10.64 12.33 4.74
CA ALA A 299 10.27 11.37 3.70
C ALA A 299 11.14 10.12 3.76
N SER A 300 10.57 8.96 3.43
CA SER A 300 11.34 7.72 3.28
C SER A 300 10.60 6.70 2.40
N VAL A 301 11.35 5.72 1.90
CA VAL A 301 10.89 4.66 1.01
C VAL A 301 11.33 3.31 1.58
N TRP A 302 10.43 2.33 1.49
CA TRP A 302 10.69 0.93 1.84
C TRP A 302 10.20 -0.03 0.76
N MET A 303 10.90 -1.14 0.58
CA MET A 303 10.43 -2.29 -0.18
C MET A 303 9.45 -3.09 0.68
N ILE A 304 8.30 -3.43 0.11
CA ILE A 304 7.24 -4.20 0.76
C ILE A 304 6.68 -5.27 -0.19
N ASP A 305 5.84 -6.16 0.34
CA ASP A 305 5.07 -7.17 -0.39
C ASP A 305 5.91 -8.26 -1.11
N PHE A 306 6.61 -9.09 -0.33
CA PHE A 306 7.49 -10.16 -0.85
C PHE A 306 6.78 -11.50 -1.09
N ALA A 307 5.44 -11.54 -1.09
CA ALA A 307 4.65 -12.77 -1.21
C ALA A 307 4.86 -13.54 -2.53
N LYS A 308 5.40 -12.86 -3.55
CA LYS A 308 5.76 -13.44 -4.85
C LYS A 308 7.26 -13.37 -5.12
N THR A 309 8.07 -12.88 -4.20
CA THR A 309 9.53 -12.91 -4.33
C THR A 309 9.99 -14.35 -4.13
N CYS A 310 10.74 -14.89 -5.09
CA CYS A 310 11.14 -16.30 -5.10
C CYS A 310 12.65 -16.41 -5.34
N PRO A 311 13.36 -17.34 -4.68
CA PRO A 311 14.75 -17.62 -5.04
C PRO A 311 14.82 -18.11 -6.48
N LEU A 312 15.93 -17.79 -7.15
CA LEU A 312 16.20 -18.31 -8.49
C LEU A 312 16.28 -19.84 -8.48
N PRO A 313 15.94 -20.52 -9.60
CA PRO A 313 16.07 -21.96 -9.70
C PRO A 313 17.51 -22.44 -9.46
N GLU A 314 17.65 -23.66 -8.96
CA GLU A 314 18.97 -24.28 -8.73
C GLU A 314 19.79 -24.31 -10.02
N GLY A 315 21.04 -23.85 -9.95
CA GLY A 315 21.95 -23.75 -11.10
C GLY A 315 21.76 -22.51 -11.98
N CYS A 316 20.73 -21.68 -11.73
CA CYS A 316 20.64 -20.36 -12.35
C CYS A 316 21.66 -19.42 -11.67
N PRO A 317 22.53 -18.74 -12.45
CA PRO A 317 23.37 -17.68 -11.88
C PRO A 317 22.50 -16.50 -11.41
N SER A 318 23.11 -15.51 -10.77
CA SER A 318 22.43 -14.26 -10.42
C SER A 318 21.82 -13.56 -11.63
N ILE A 319 20.70 -12.87 -11.44
CA ILE A 319 20.10 -11.96 -12.43
C ILE A 319 20.56 -10.51 -12.19
N SER A 320 20.50 -9.65 -13.21
CA SER A 320 20.98 -8.26 -13.10
C SER A 320 19.87 -7.25 -12.78
N HIS A 321 18.60 -7.62 -12.95
CA HIS A 321 17.40 -6.80 -12.69
C HIS A 321 17.26 -5.55 -13.57
N ASP A 322 18.17 -5.35 -14.52
CA ASP A 322 18.24 -4.20 -15.42
C ASP A 322 18.09 -4.58 -16.90
N LYS A 323 17.93 -5.88 -17.19
CA LYS A 323 17.74 -6.40 -18.55
C LYS A 323 16.27 -6.60 -18.88
N ALA A 324 15.98 -6.67 -20.18
CA ALA A 324 14.68 -7.07 -20.67
C ALA A 324 14.35 -8.50 -20.21
N TRP A 325 13.10 -8.71 -19.83
CA TRP A 325 12.63 -10.04 -19.46
C TRP A 325 12.31 -10.86 -20.72
N ASP A 326 12.85 -12.08 -20.74
CA ASP A 326 12.51 -13.14 -21.68
C ASP A 326 12.21 -14.40 -20.86
N LEU A 327 11.27 -15.23 -21.34
CA LEU A 327 10.90 -16.45 -20.63
C LEU A 327 12.13 -17.35 -20.40
N GLY A 328 12.43 -17.63 -19.14
CA GLY A 328 13.54 -18.46 -18.68
C GLY A 328 14.81 -17.68 -18.31
N ASN A 329 14.86 -16.37 -18.54
CA ASN A 329 15.98 -15.54 -18.07
C ASN A 329 15.75 -15.00 -16.65
N HIS A 330 14.55 -15.14 -16.11
CA HIS A 330 14.14 -14.76 -14.75
C HIS A 330 14.26 -13.26 -14.42
N GLU A 331 14.64 -12.40 -15.36
CA GLU A 331 14.74 -10.95 -15.16
C GLU A 331 13.39 -10.36 -14.74
N ASP A 332 13.40 -9.46 -13.76
CA ASP A 332 12.19 -8.79 -13.26
C ASP A 332 12.10 -7.32 -13.67
N GLY A 333 13.22 -6.74 -14.14
CA GLY A 333 13.33 -5.33 -14.50
C GLY A 333 13.18 -4.39 -13.30
N TYR A 334 13.47 -4.84 -12.08
CA TYR A 334 13.32 -4.03 -10.88
C TYR A 334 14.21 -2.78 -10.91
N LEU A 335 15.47 -2.91 -11.36
CA LEU A 335 16.40 -1.78 -11.50
C LEU A 335 16.07 -0.86 -12.67
N ILE A 336 15.34 -1.34 -13.69
CA ILE A 336 14.74 -0.48 -14.72
C ILE A 336 13.74 0.46 -14.06
N GLY A 337 12.82 -0.11 -13.27
CA GLY A 337 11.82 0.64 -12.50
C GLY A 337 12.43 1.66 -11.56
N LEU A 338 13.40 1.23 -10.74
CA LEU A 338 14.07 2.10 -9.78
C LEU A 338 14.87 3.22 -10.47
N SER A 339 15.56 2.92 -11.56
CA SER A 339 16.35 3.93 -12.27
C SER A 339 15.45 4.99 -12.94
N ASN A 340 14.31 4.59 -13.49
CA ASN A 340 13.33 5.54 -14.01
C ASN A 340 12.70 6.39 -12.90
N LEU A 341 12.40 5.81 -11.73
CA LEU A 341 11.98 6.58 -10.56
C LEU A 341 13.04 7.62 -10.17
N ILE A 342 14.30 7.22 -9.99
CA ILE A 342 15.39 8.15 -9.66
C ILE A 342 15.44 9.31 -10.66
N LYS A 343 15.41 9.00 -11.96
CA LYS A 343 15.40 10.02 -13.02
C LYS A 343 14.22 10.99 -12.89
N PHE A 344 13.01 10.49 -12.58
CA PHE A 344 11.86 11.38 -12.37
C PHE A 344 12.09 12.37 -11.23
N PHE A 345 12.69 11.92 -10.12
CA PHE A 345 12.97 12.79 -8.99
C PHE A 345 14.14 13.76 -9.28
N GLU A 346 15.14 13.34 -10.06
CA GLU A 346 16.22 14.23 -10.54
C GLU A 346 15.67 15.33 -11.46
N ASP A 347 14.80 14.99 -12.41
CA ASP A 347 14.12 15.94 -13.29
C ASP A 347 13.31 16.96 -12.46
N MET A 348 12.55 16.50 -11.46
CA MET A 348 11.75 17.37 -10.59
C MET A 348 12.58 18.36 -9.78
N ILE A 349 13.80 18.01 -9.37
CA ILE A 349 14.70 18.96 -8.70
C ILE A 349 15.22 20.00 -9.68
N THR A 350 15.52 19.58 -10.91
CA THR A 350 16.08 20.46 -11.95
C THR A 350 15.04 21.47 -12.44
N ASP A 351 13.76 21.09 -12.48
CA ASP A 351 12.66 21.99 -12.89
C ASP A 351 12.32 23.07 -11.83
N ASP A 352 12.77 22.90 -10.57
CA ASP A 352 12.56 23.82 -9.45
C ASP A 352 13.72 24.85 -9.28
N GLU A 353 14.85 24.66 -9.95
CA GLU A 353 16.02 25.57 -9.98
C GLU A 353 15.98 26.53 -11.19
#